data_AF-A9DJD1-F1
#
_entry.id   AF-A9DJD1-F1
#
_cell.length_a   1.000
_cell.length_b   1.000
_cell.length_c   1.000
_cell.angle_alpha   90.00
_cell.angle_beta   90.00
_cell.angle_gamma   90.00
#
_symmetry.space_group_name_H-M   'P 1'
#
loop_
_entity.id
_entity.type
_entity.pdbx_description
1 polymer ?
#
loop_
_entity_poly.entity_id
_entity_poly.type
_entity_poly.pdbx_seq_one_letter_code
_entity_poly.pdbx_strand_id
1 'polypeptide(L)'
;MKKSILYSTILVFFLCQFGNAQIATEEETKKNKLGFEAEAEKYPLLNGVLFGVHGARETMIEIGYFQYQWGNAGYGDGGKGYSISTEHYINDDYIIAPKIAGFSNLWGINLGAAAVWYFDMEKNNSFRVRPEIGYGTRTLKLTYAFNIAVTNKDMPNVSKHMISAVYFLNFNKKSRKSK
;
A
#
# COMPACT_ATOMS: atom_id res chain seq x y z
N MET A 1 -34.93 -12.05 9.32
CA MET A 1 -34.48 -10.85 10.06
C MET A 1 -33.23 -11.02 10.95
N LYS A 2 -32.73 -12.24 11.25
CA LYS A 2 -31.59 -12.41 12.19
C LYS A 2 -30.18 -12.20 11.57
N LYS A 3 -30.03 -12.26 10.24
CA LYS A 3 -28.70 -12.15 9.58
C LYS A 3 -28.20 -10.70 9.45
N SER A 4 -29.07 -9.70 9.26
CA SER A 4 -28.67 -8.29 9.09
C SER A 4 -28.11 -7.66 10.38
N ILE A 5 -28.62 -8.11 11.54
CA ILE A 5 -28.13 -7.68 12.85
C ILE A 5 -26.69 -8.17 13.06
N LEU A 6 -26.38 -9.41 12.67
CA LEU A 6 -25.04 -9.99 12.82
C LEU A 6 -23.97 -9.23 12.02
N TYR A 7 -24.27 -8.87 10.75
CA TYR A 7 -23.33 -8.09 9.93
C TYR A 7 -23.14 -6.67 10.45
N SER A 8 -24.19 -6.04 10.97
CA SER A 8 -24.08 -4.70 11.57
C SER A 8 -23.23 -4.71 12.84
N THR A 9 -23.37 -5.74 13.68
CA THR A 9 -22.55 -5.88 14.90
C THR A 9 -21.08 -6.14 14.60
N ILE A 10 -20.76 -6.92 13.56
CA ILE A 10 -19.37 -7.18 13.13
C ILE A 10 -18.74 -5.91 12.54
N LEU A 11 -19.49 -5.13 11.75
CA LEU A 11 -19.02 -3.87 11.18
C LEU A 11 -18.73 -2.83 12.27
N VAL A 12 -19.58 -2.74 13.30
CA VAL A 12 -19.36 -1.86 14.45
C VAL A 12 -18.14 -2.31 15.27
N PHE A 13 -17.93 -3.62 15.45
CA PHE A 13 -16.73 -4.13 16.12
C PHE A 13 -15.44 -3.80 15.36
N PHE A 14 -15.45 -3.87 14.03
CA PHE A 14 -14.30 -3.48 13.19
C PHE A 14 -14.02 -1.97 13.25
N LEU A 15 -15.06 -1.13 13.23
CA LEU A 15 -14.90 0.32 13.32
C LEU A 15 -14.40 0.77 14.70
N CYS A 16 -14.79 0.07 15.78
CA CYS A 16 -14.31 0.37 17.13
C CYS A 16 -12.83 0.01 17.36
N GLN A 17 -12.22 -0.87 16.56
CA GLN A 17 -10.79 -1.18 16.70
C GLN A 17 -9.86 -0.10 16.14
N PHE A 18 -10.35 0.78 15.25
CA PHE A 18 -9.57 1.92 14.75
C PHE A 18 -9.48 3.08 15.76
N GLY A 19 -10.35 3.12 16.77
CA GLY A 19 -10.38 4.20 17.77
C GLY A 19 -9.32 4.10 18.86
N ASN A 20 -8.70 2.94 19.06
CA ASN A 20 -7.68 2.71 20.11
C ASN A 20 -6.24 2.73 19.60
N ALA A 21 -6.01 3.03 18.32
CA ALA A 21 -4.68 3.41 17.83
C ALA A 21 -4.39 4.89 18.14
N GLN A 22 -4.89 5.41 19.27
CA GLN A 22 -4.43 6.66 19.83
C GLN A 22 -3.08 6.41 20.49
N ILE A 23 -2.05 6.96 19.84
CA ILE A 23 -0.93 7.61 20.49
C ILE A 23 -0.25 6.69 21.51
N ALA A 24 0.51 5.72 21.00
CA ALA A 24 1.68 5.30 21.74
C ALA A 24 2.49 6.58 22.00
N THR A 25 2.63 6.94 23.27
CA THR A 25 3.53 7.99 23.73
C THR A 25 4.84 7.82 22.97
N GLU A 26 5.31 8.85 22.26
CA GLU A 26 6.65 8.82 21.67
C GLU A 26 7.62 8.50 22.80
N GLU A 27 8.04 7.23 22.89
CA GLU A 27 9.17 6.87 23.72
C GLU A 27 10.33 7.69 23.17
N GLU A 28 10.84 8.62 23.99
CA GLU A 28 12.11 9.29 23.75
C GLU A 28 13.10 8.19 23.35
N THR A 29 13.46 8.20 22.07
CA THR A 29 14.22 7.11 21.47
C THR A 29 15.57 7.12 22.16
N LYS A 30 15.78 6.25 23.15
CA LYS A 30 17.06 6.16 23.85
C LYS A 30 18.12 5.85 22.81
N LYS A 31 19.06 6.80 22.64
CA LYS A 31 20.27 6.71 21.84
C LYS A 31 20.80 5.29 21.77
N ASN A 32 20.52 4.61 20.66
CA ASN A 32 21.10 3.30 20.44
C ASN A 32 22.60 3.53 20.14
N LYS A 33 23.50 2.79 20.80
CA LYS A 33 24.97 2.94 20.70
C LYS A 33 25.56 2.76 19.28
N LEU A 34 24.70 2.55 18.29
CA LEU A 34 24.99 2.26 16.89
C LEU A 34 24.81 3.47 15.96
N GLY A 35 24.42 4.66 16.45
CA GLY A 35 24.44 5.90 15.66
C GLY A 35 23.27 6.11 14.69
N PHE A 36 22.17 5.36 14.84
CA PHE A 36 21.01 5.43 13.94
C PHE A 36 20.25 6.79 13.94
N GLU A 37 20.44 7.65 14.94
CA GLU A 37 19.80 8.99 14.97
C GLU A 37 20.27 9.88 13.80
N ALA A 38 21.52 9.74 13.35
CA ALA A 38 22.06 10.56 12.26
C ALA A 38 21.45 10.25 10.88
N GLU A 39 20.81 9.08 10.71
CA GLU A 39 20.20 8.70 9.43
C GLU A 39 18.73 9.12 9.32
N ALA A 40 17.98 9.16 10.42
CA ALA A 40 16.57 9.58 10.41
C ALA A 40 16.41 11.08 10.08
N GLU A 41 17.31 11.94 10.60
CA GLU A 41 17.34 13.36 10.20
C GLU A 41 17.76 13.54 8.73
N LYS A 42 18.67 12.71 8.24
CA LYS A 42 19.18 12.78 6.86
C LYS A 42 18.15 12.29 5.84
N TYR A 43 17.29 11.36 6.23
CA TYR A 43 16.24 10.81 5.39
C TYR A 43 14.88 10.84 6.10
N PRO A 44 14.18 11.98 6.03
CA PRO A 44 12.91 12.13 6.70
C PRO A 44 11.89 11.13 6.14
N LEU A 45 10.96 10.76 7.02
CA LEU A 45 9.78 10.00 6.64
C LEU A 45 8.96 10.82 5.63
N LEU A 46 8.65 10.19 4.52
CA LEU A 46 7.93 10.80 3.41
C LEU A 46 6.55 10.18 3.32
N ASN A 47 5.56 11.04 3.25
CA ASN A 47 4.17 10.66 3.22
C ASN A 47 3.40 11.53 2.22
N GLY A 48 2.26 11.01 1.81
CA GLY A 48 1.43 11.69 0.84
C GLY A 48 0.42 10.76 0.20
N VAL A 49 -0.03 11.17 -0.97
CA VAL A 49 -1.04 10.43 -1.73
C VAL A 49 -0.38 9.70 -2.89
N LEU A 50 -0.77 8.45 -3.09
CA LEU A 50 -0.39 7.69 -4.25
C LEU A 50 -1.55 7.65 -5.25
N PHE A 51 -1.19 7.67 -6.52
CA PHE A 51 -2.08 7.43 -7.64
C PHE A 51 -1.49 6.31 -8.48
N GLY A 52 -2.26 5.27 -8.74
CA GLY A 52 -1.80 4.12 -9.50
C GLY A 52 -2.73 3.79 -10.65
N VAL A 53 -2.16 3.16 -11.66
CA VAL A 53 -2.91 2.45 -12.71
C VAL A 53 -2.38 1.03 -12.76
N HIS A 54 -3.28 0.07 -12.72
CA HIS A 54 -2.98 -1.34 -12.86
C HIS A 54 -3.54 -1.84 -14.17
N GLY A 55 -2.71 -2.48 -14.97
CA GLY A 55 -3.07 -3.09 -16.24
C GLY A 55 -2.82 -4.60 -16.21
N ALA A 56 -3.83 -5.34 -16.64
CA ALA A 56 -3.70 -6.75 -16.96
C ALA A 56 -4.59 -7.07 -18.16
N ARG A 57 -5.64 -7.87 -17.97
CA ARG A 57 -6.78 -7.95 -18.90
C ARG A 57 -7.70 -6.72 -18.74
N GLU A 58 -7.80 -6.22 -17.53
CA GLU A 58 -8.59 -5.06 -17.12
C GLU A 58 -7.70 -3.91 -16.62
N THR A 59 -8.22 -2.67 -16.68
CA THR A 59 -7.55 -1.48 -16.11
C THR A 59 -8.22 -1.07 -14.79
N MET A 60 -7.42 -0.92 -13.73
CA MET A 60 -7.88 -0.40 -12.43
C MET A 60 -7.12 0.87 -12.07
N ILE A 61 -7.79 1.78 -11.37
CA ILE A 61 -7.18 3.00 -10.85
C ILE A 61 -7.02 2.86 -9.34
N GLU A 62 -5.85 3.20 -8.81
CA GLU A 62 -5.54 3.19 -7.39
C GLU A 62 -5.41 4.60 -6.85
N ILE A 63 -5.98 4.85 -5.69
CA ILE A 63 -5.74 6.04 -4.90
C ILE A 63 -5.53 5.65 -3.45
N GLY A 64 -4.61 6.31 -2.76
CA GLY A 64 -4.39 6.02 -1.36
C GLY A 64 -3.36 6.88 -0.68
N TYR A 65 -3.03 6.52 0.54
CA TYR A 65 -2.00 7.16 1.34
C TYR A 65 -0.80 6.23 1.45
N PHE A 66 0.40 6.81 1.43
CA PHE A 66 1.63 6.08 1.66
C PHE A 66 2.45 6.71 2.78
N GLN A 67 3.32 5.89 3.37
CA GLN A 67 4.40 6.30 4.22
C GLN A 67 5.66 5.51 3.83
N TYR A 68 6.73 6.21 3.46
CA TYR A 68 7.98 5.60 3.05
C TYR A 68 9.18 6.28 3.70
N GLN A 69 10.24 5.52 3.90
CA GLN A 69 11.53 6.01 4.32
C GLN A 69 12.58 5.58 3.29
N TRP A 70 13.35 6.54 2.78
CA TRP A 70 14.55 6.22 1.97
C TRP A 70 15.77 6.29 2.85
N GLY A 71 16.86 5.75 2.35
CA GLY A 71 18.17 5.79 2.96
C GLY A 71 19.22 5.42 1.93
N ASN A 72 20.47 5.34 2.37
CA ASN A 72 21.52 4.70 1.58
C ASN A 72 21.70 3.27 2.07
N ALA A 73 21.73 2.32 1.14
CA ALA A 73 22.11 0.94 1.38
C ALA A 73 23.42 0.66 0.64
N GLY A 74 24.55 0.84 1.36
CA GLY A 74 25.88 0.77 0.77
C GLY A 74 26.11 1.89 -0.26
N TYR A 75 26.36 1.50 -1.52
CA TYR A 75 26.62 2.43 -2.62
C TYR A 75 25.38 2.90 -3.39
N GLY A 76 24.17 2.50 -2.98
CA GLY A 76 22.94 2.86 -3.69
C GLY A 76 21.80 3.26 -2.78
N ASP A 77 20.73 3.78 -3.39
CA ASP A 77 19.48 4.11 -2.69
C ASP A 77 18.81 2.83 -2.19
N GLY A 78 18.32 2.88 -0.95
CA GLY A 78 17.47 1.87 -0.36
C GLY A 78 16.24 2.52 0.27
N GLY A 79 15.16 1.78 0.46
CA GLY A 79 13.99 2.30 1.12
C GLY A 79 13.01 1.23 1.53
N LYS A 80 12.12 1.56 2.46
CA LYS A 80 11.00 0.71 2.87
C LYS A 80 9.78 1.56 3.15
N GLY A 81 8.61 0.99 2.99
CA GLY A 81 7.37 1.71 3.25
C GLY A 81 6.15 0.82 3.20
N TYR A 82 5.03 1.44 3.50
CA TYR A 82 3.72 0.83 3.37
C TYR A 82 2.72 1.84 2.78
N SER A 83 1.61 1.31 2.28
CA SER A 83 0.50 2.10 1.79
C SER A 83 -0.84 1.47 2.14
N ILE A 84 -1.84 2.32 2.27
CA ILE A 84 -3.24 1.95 2.42
C ILE A 84 -3.99 2.66 1.30
N SER A 85 -4.65 1.91 0.44
CA SER A 85 -5.25 2.40 -0.80
C SER A 85 -6.53 1.67 -1.15
N THR A 86 -7.23 2.19 -2.15
CA THR A 86 -8.37 1.53 -2.79
C THR A 86 -8.11 1.45 -4.28
N GLU A 87 -8.29 0.26 -4.86
CA GLU A 87 -8.31 0.05 -6.30
C GLU A 87 -9.76 0.07 -6.78
N HIS A 88 -10.01 0.73 -7.90
CA HIS A 88 -11.32 0.88 -8.50
C HIS A 88 -11.28 0.39 -9.93
N TYR A 89 -12.11 -0.60 -10.22
CA TYR A 89 -12.34 -1.10 -11.57
C TYR A 89 -13.58 -0.42 -12.15
N ILE A 90 -13.40 0.28 -13.28
CA ILE A 90 -14.44 1.09 -13.91
C ILE A 90 -14.76 0.48 -15.27
N ASN A 91 -15.50 -0.63 -15.26
CA ASN A 91 -16.05 -1.23 -16.48
C ASN A 91 -17.45 -1.80 -16.16
N ASP A 92 -17.93 -2.79 -16.92
CA ASP A 92 -19.27 -3.38 -16.80
C ASP A 92 -19.67 -3.72 -15.36
N ASP A 93 -18.77 -4.36 -14.59
CA ASP A 93 -18.98 -4.66 -13.17
C ASP A 93 -18.04 -3.82 -12.31
N TYR A 94 -18.58 -2.84 -11.59
CA TYR A 94 -17.76 -2.03 -10.70
C TYR A 94 -17.19 -2.88 -9.56
N ILE A 95 -15.86 -2.86 -9.42
CA ILE A 95 -15.16 -3.53 -8.31
C ILE A 95 -14.42 -2.49 -7.49
N ILE A 96 -14.60 -2.54 -6.18
CA ILE A 96 -13.80 -1.79 -5.21
C ILE A 96 -12.90 -2.76 -4.47
N ALA A 97 -11.63 -2.40 -4.31
CA ALA A 97 -10.67 -3.25 -3.63
C ALA A 97 -9.80 -2.47 -2.63
N PRO A 98 -10.18 -2.42 -1.35
CA PRO A 98 -9.29 -1.98 -0.29
C PRO A 98 -7.99 -2.79 -0.29
N LYS A 99 -6.88 -2.09 -0.14
CA LYS A 99 -5.54 -2.62 -0.28
C LYS A 99 -4.63 -2.08 0.81
N ILE A 100 -3.83 -2.98 1.37
CA ILE A 100 -2.69 -2.65 2.24
C ILE A 100 -1.47 -3.26 1.60
N ALA A 101 -0.42 -2.48 1.38
CA ALA A 101 0.81 -2.95 0.76
C ALA A 101 2.04 -2.56 1.58
N GLY A 102 3.04 -3.44 1.58
CA GLY A 102 4.37 -3.17 2.10
C GLY A 102 5.39 -3.36 0.99
N PHE A 103 6.43 -2.52 0.96
CA PHE A 103 7.50 -2.65 -0.02
C PHE A 103 8.87 -2.28 0.56
N SER A 104 9.89 -2.81 -0.10
CA SER A 104 11.29 -2.53 0.04
C SER A 104 11.83 -2.13 -1.33
N ASN A 105 12.74 -1.17 -1.38
CA ASN A 105 13.52 -0.84 -2.56
C ASN A 105 15.00 -1.01 -2.22
N LEU A 106 15.73 -1.70 -3.08
CA LEU A 106 17.18 -1.81 -2.99
C LEU A 106 17.76 -1.61 -4.38
N TRP A 107 18.55 -0.55 -4.54
CA TRP A 107 19.23 -0.21 -5.80
C TRP A 107 18.27 -0.10 -6.98
N GLY A 108 17.08 0.46 -6.73
CA GLY A 108 16.02 0.62 -7.72
C GLY A 108 15.11 -0.61 -7.89
N ILE A 109 15.52 -1.80 -7.43
CA ILE A 109 14.67 -2.99 -7.44
C ILE A 109 13.67 -2.88 -6.30
N ASN A 110 12.38 -2.91 -6.63
CA ASN A 110 11.29 -2.91 -5.66
C ASN A 110 10.81 -4.35 -5.43
N LEU A 111 10.72 -4.75 -4.18
CA LEU A 111 10.12 -6.01 -3.73
C LEU A 111 9.05 -5.68 -2.71
N GLY A 112 7.88 -6.29 -2.84
CA GLY A 112 6.78 -6.02 -1.93
C GLY A 112 5.72 -7.09 -1.93
N ALA A 113 4.71 -6.88 -1.09
CA ALA A 113 3.51 -7.66 -1.08
C ALA A 113 2.32 -6.79 -0.69
N ALA A 114 1.17 -7.08 -1.27
CA ALA A 114 -0.10 -6.44 -0.94
C ALA A 114 -1.15 -7.46 -0.51
N ALA A 115 -2.00 -7.07 0.41
CA ALA A 115 -3.24 -7.75 0.75
C ALA A 115 -4.38 -6.92 0.17
N VAL A 116 -5.17 -7.54 -0.72
CA VAL A 116 -6.22 -6.86 -1.48
C VAL A 116 -7.52 -7.61 -1.32
N TRP A 117 -8.57 -6.89 -0.96
CA TRP A 117 -9.90 -7.49 -0.81
C TRP A 117 -10.84 -6.93 -1.87
N TYR A 118 -11.12 -7.71 -2.89
CA TYR A 118 -12.03 -7.31 -3.97
C TYR A 118 -13.48 -7.50 -3.56
N PHE A 119 -14.32 -6.52 -3.87
CA PHE A 119 -15.78 -6.56 -3.72
C PHE A 119 -16.42 -6.13 -5.04
N ASP A 120 -17.27 -6.98 -5.61
CA ASP A 120 -18.13 -6.60 -6.72
C ASP A 120 -19.53 -6.16 -6.24
N MET A 121 -20.31 -5.57 -7.14
CA MET A 121 -21.69 -5.17 -6.87
C MET A 121 -22.67 -6.35 -6.86
N GLU A 122 -22.24 -7.53 -7.31
CA GLU A 122 -23.02 -8.78 -7.34
C GLU A 122 -22.91 -9.59 -6.03
N LYS A 123 -22.24 -9.03 -5.01
CA LYS A 123 -22.03 -9.60 -3.67
C LYS A 123 -20.99 -10.71 -3.61
N ASN A 124 -20.18 -10.90 -4.65
CA ASN A 124 -18.97 -11.68 -4.55
C ASN A 124 -17.84 -10.85 -3.94
N ASN A 125 -16.93 -11.55 -3.28
CA ASN A 125 -15.69 -10.97 -2.81
C ASN A 125 -14.56 -11.98 -2.93
N SER A 126 -13.33 -11.50 -3.07
CA SER A 126 -12.13 -12.32 -3.13
C SER A 126 -11.01 -11.60 -2.39
N PHE A 127 -10.44 -12.27 -1.39
CA PHE A 127 -9.24 -11.83 -0.71
C PHE A 127 -8.04 -12.44 -1.41
N ARG A 128 -7.08 -11.58 -1.81
CA ARG A 128 -5.88 -11.99 -2.53
C ARG A 128 -4.64 -11.42 -1.87
N VAL A 129 -3.60 -12.26 -1.82
CA VAL A 129 -2.24 -11.83 -1.49
C VAL A 129 -1.48 -11.66 -2.80
N ARG A 130 -0.76 -10.56 -2.90
CA ARG A 130 -0.14 -10.12 -4.14
C ARG A 130 1.33 -9.79 -3.91
N PRO A 131 2.25 -10.76 -4.03
CA PRO A 131 3.67 -10.45 -4.17
C PRO A 131 3.91 -9.57 -5.40
N GLU A 132 4.80 -8.61 -5.25
CA GLU A 132 5.16 -7.62 -6.27
C GLU A 132 6.68 -7.55 -6.42
N ILE A 133 7.14 -7.48 -7.67
CA ILE A 133 8.53 -7.18 -8.02
C ILE A 133 8.56 -6.13 -9.12
N GLY A 134 9.53 -5.24 -9.10
CA GLY A 134 9.73 -4.34 -10.22
C GLY A 134 10.81 -3.32 -9.97
N TYR A 135 10.62 -2.15 -10.57
CA TYR A 135 11.57 -1.06 -10.51
C TYR A 135 10.88 0.19 -9.97
N GLY A 136 11.56 0.90 -9.08
CA GLY A 136 10.99 2.10 -8.47
C GLY A 136 12.02 3.13 -8.07
N THR A 137 11.60 4.37 -8.17
CA THR A 137 12.28 5.56 -7.69
C THR A 137 11.46 6.17 -6.55
N ARG A 138 11.89 7.31 -6.01
CA ARG A 138 11.19 8.05 -4.95
C ARG A 138 9.79 8.55 -5.35
N THR A 139 9.52 8.66 -6.65
CA THR A 139 8.28 9.26 -7.17
C THR A 139 7.45 8.32 -8.03
N LEU A 140 8.08 7.34 -8.67
CA LEU A 140 7.40 6.42 -9.59
C LEU A 140 7.84 4.99 -9.31
N LYS A 141 6.89 4.07 -9.26
CA LYS A 141 7.09 2.62 -9.12
C LYS A 141 6.39 1.90 -10.26
N LEU A 142 7.11 1.05 -10.96
CA LEU A 142 6.61 0.11 -11.95
C LEU A 142 6.76 -1.30 -11.40
N THR A 143 5.67 -2.04 -11.23
CA THR A 143 5.72 -3.41 -10.71
C THR A 143 4.95 -4.39 -11.56
N TYR A 144 5.48 -5.60 -11.57
CA TYR A 144 4.77 -6.80 -11.96
C TYR A 144 4.37 -7.56 -10.70
N ALA A 145 3.12 -8.01 -10.67
CA ALA A 145 2.49 -8.57 -9.50
C ALA A 145 1.71 -9.83 -9.84
N PHE A 146 1.63 -10.74 -8.87
CA PHE A 146 0.93 -12.01 -9.02
C PHE A 146 -0.17 -12.14 -7.97
N ASN A 147 -1.42 -12.20 -8.41
CA ASN A 147 -2.58 -12.32 -7.54
C ASN A 147 -2.79 -13.78 -7.12
N ILE A 148 -2.54 -14.07 -5.84
CA ILE A 148 -2.81 -15.37 -5.22
C ILE A 148 -4.13 -15.28 -4.48
N ALA A 149 -5.17 -15.90 -5.02
CA ALA A 149 -6.48 -15.95 -4.36
C ALA A 149 -6.43 -16.83 -3.11
N VAL A 150 -6.73 -16.21 -1.97
CA VAL A 150 -6.91 -16.89 -0.67
C VAL A 150 -8.37 -17.31 -0.51
N THR A 151 -9.30 -16.43 -0.90
CA THR A 151 -10.74 -16.72 -0.95
C THR A 151 -11.30 -16.52 -2.35
N ASN A 152 -12.37 -17.26 -2.67
CA ASN A 152 -13.11 -17.19 -3.93
C ASN A 152 -12.21 -17.08 -5.18
N LYS A 153 -11.67 -18.21 -5.63
CA LYS A 153 -10.72 -18.28 -6.73
C LYS A 153 -11.33 -17.89 -8.08
N ASP A 154 -12.65 -18.04 -8.21
CA ASP A 154 -13.38 -17.91 -9.46
C ASP A 154 -14.04 -16.53 -9.63
N MET A 155 -13.65 -15.53 -8.81
CA MET A 155 -14.15 -14.16 -8.98
C MET A 155 -13.78 -13.63 -10.37
N PRO A 156 -14.77 -13.26 -11.20
CA PRO A 156 -14.53 -12.75 -12.55
C PRO A 156 -13.80 -11.40 -12.51
N ASN A 157 -13.20 -11.02 -13.63
CA ASN A 157 -12.58 -9.69 -13.83
C ASN A 157 -11.43 -9.36 -12.87
N VAL A 158 -10.84 -10.36 -12.20
CA VAL A 158 -9.61 -10.20 -11.41
C VAL A 158 -8.49 -11.07 -11.99
N SER A 159 -7.63 -10.43 -12.78
CA SER A 159 -6.48 -11.09 -13.40
C SER A 159 -5.51 -11.71 -12.39
N LYS A 160 -4.89 -12.83 -12.79
CA LYS A 160 -3.81 -13.51 -12.04
C LYS A 160 -2.48 -12.75 -12.08
N HIS A 161 -2.23 -12.04 -13.18
CA HIS A 161 -1.00 -11.28 -13.42
C HIS A 161 -1.36 -9.81 -13.59
N MET A 162 -0.53 -8.91 -13.08
CA MET A 162 -0.83 -7.48 -13.13
C MET A 162 0.44 -6.65 -13.25
N ILE A 163 0.42 -5.66 -14.13
CA ILE A 163 1.44 -4.63 -14.25
C ILE A 163 0.88 -3.36 -13.62
N SER A 164 1.69 -2.65 -12.86
CA SER A 164 1.26 -1.48 -12.10
C SER A 164 2.22 -0.33 -12.33
N ALA A 165 1.68 0.86 -12.53
CA ALA A 165 2.42 2.11 -12.48
C ALA A 165 1.84 2.97 -11.37
N VAL A 166 2.64 3.27 -10.35
CA VAL A 166 2.23 4.03 -9.17
C VAL A 166 3.08 5.29 -9.05
N TYR A 167 2.42 6.43 -8.95
CA TYR A 167 3.01 7.74 -8.75
C TYR A 167 2.77 8.22 -7.31
N PHE A 168 3.84 8.65 -6.64
CA PHE A 168 3.82 9.13 -5.26
C PHE A 168 3.88 10.66 -5.22
N LEU A 169 2.78 11.27 -4.81
CA LEU A 169 2.68 12.70 -4.55
C LEU A 169 3.00 12.98 -3.08
N ASN A 170 4.24 13.41 -2.84
CA ASN A 170 4.76 13.70 -1.51
C ASN A 170 4.32 15.07 -0.98
N PHE A 171 3.81 15.11 0.25
CA PHE A 171 3.47 16.36 0.93
C PHE A 171 4.69 17.07 1.51
N ASN A 172 5.67 16.29 1.99
CA ASN A 172 6.85 16.80 2.70
C ASN A 172 8.04 17.16 1.78
N LYS A 173 7.82 17.35 0.47
CA LYS A 173 8.91 17.67 -0.48
C LYS A 173 9.51 19.08 -0.28
N LYS A 174 8.98 19.89 0.65
CA LYS A 174 9.24 21.33 0.79
C LYS A 174 10.46 21.77 1.62
N SER A 175 11.38 20.91 2.07
CA SER A 175 12.60 21.38 2.76
C SER A 175 13.90 21.39 1.92
N ARG A 176 13.87 21.00 0.64
CA ARG A 176 15.06 21.00 -0.24
C ARG A 176 15.11 22.16 -1.25
N LYS A 177 14.82 23.38 -0.79
CA LYS A 177 15.33 24.62 -1.40
C LYS A 177 16.04 25.44 -0.31
N SER A 178 17.35 25.21 -0.19
CA SER A 178 18.36 25.94 0.59
C SER A 178 19.50 24.91 0.75
N LYS A 179 20.63 24.96 0.03
CA LYS A 179 21.47 26.07 -0.43
C LYS A 179 21.99 25.78 -1.83
#